data_AF-F9W080-F1
#
_entry.id   AF-F9W080-F1
#
_cell.length_a   1.000
_cell.length_b   1.000
_cell.length_c   1.000
_cell.angle_alpha   90.00
_cell.angle_beta   90.00
_cell.angle_gamma   90.00
#
_symmetry.space_group_name_H-M   'P 1'
#
loop_
_entity.id
_entity.type
_entity.pdbx_description
1 polymer ?
#
loop_
_entity_poly.entity_id
_entity_poly.type
_entity_poly.pdbx_seq_one_letter_code
_entity_poly.pdbx_strand_id
1 'polypeptide(L)'
;MTQRIIEFLDLDGPRTVLTAEDDMWLADLAKVAHPDAFVVPFAHRHPDEIPGSVIERFGSGWRAGRYIGQLRRGNRVLTINPRLGIDTIGRWMTGVTGVVVKPRVVV
;
A
#
# COMPACT_ATOMS: atom_id res chain seq x y z
N MET A 1 -1.61 -21.06 -13.11
CA MET A 1 -2.61 -19.99 -12.94
C MET A 1 -1.87 -18.65 -12.96
N THR A 2 -2.31 -17.69 -13.78
CA THR A 2 -1.66 -16.38 -13.92
C THR A 2 -2.03 -15.48 -12.74
N GLN A 3 -1.04 -14.85 -12.13
CA GLN A 3 -1.22 -13.93 -11.01
C GLN A 3 -1.78 -12.59 -11.50
N ARG A 4 -2.85 -12.08 -10.88
CA ARG A 4 -3.43 -10.76 -11.18
C ARG A 4 -2.86 -9.72 -10.22
N ILE A 5 -2.20 -8.69 -10.75
CA ILE A 5 -1.63 -7.58 -9.98
C ILE A 5 -2.50 -6.35 -10.18
N ILE A 6 -2.96 -5.73 -9.09
CA ILE A 6 -3.73 -4.50 -9.06
C ILE A 6 -2.84 -3.43 -8.42
N GLU A 7 -2.65 -2.30 -9.09
CA GLU A 7 -1.70 -1.27 -8.66
C GLU A 7 -2.41 0.00 -8.23
N PHE A 8 -1.97 0.56 -7.12
CA PHE A 8 -2.39 1.85 -6.57
C PHE A 8 -1.16 2.72 -6.31
N LEU A 9 -1.33 4.03 -6.24
CA LEU A 9 -0.38 4.87 -5.51
C LEU A 9 -0.89 5.08 -4.08
N ASP A 10 0.02 5.27 -3.12
CA ASP A 10 -0.36 5.63 -1.76
C ASP A 10 -1.20 6.92 -1.79
N LEU A 11 -2.22 6.99 -0.93
CA LEU A 11 -3.14 8.12 -0.85
C LEU A 11 -3.88 8.45 -2.17
N ASP A 12 -3.96 7.51 -3.12
CA ASP A 12 -4.57 7.70 -4.43
C ASP A 12 -5.36 6.45 -4.87
N GLY A 13 -6.01 6.55 -6.02
CA GLY A 13 -6.79 5.47 -6.64
C GLY A 13 -5.96 4.47 -7.46
N PRO A 14 -6.65 3.51 -8.09
CA PRO A 14 -6.01 2.48 -8.89
C PRO A 14 -5.36 3.06 -10.14
N ARG A 15 -4.19 2.53 -10.50
CA ARG A 15 -3.48 2.78 -11.76
C ARG A 15 -3.87 1.79 -12.86
N THR A 16 -4.46 0.67 -12.46
CA THR A 16 -5.04 -0.32 -13.38
C THR A 16 -6.55 -0.16 -13.49
N VAL A 17 -7.11 -0.40 -14.67
CA VAL A 17 -8.57 -0.54 -14.81
C VAL A 17 -9.05 -1.73 -13.97
N LEU A 18 -10.05 -1.48 -13.12
CA LEU A 18 -10.63 -2.49 -12.23
C LEU A 18 -11.79 -3.21 -12.93
N THR A 19 -11.79 -4.53 -12.85
CA THR A 19 -12.92 -5.38 -13.21
C THR A 19 -13.88 -5.53 -12.03
N ALA A 20 -15.08 -6.05 -12.28
CA ALA A 20 -16.02 -6.38 -11.20
C ALA A 20 -15.44 -7.39 -10.19
N GLU A 21 -14.61 -8.34 -10.66
CA GLU A 21 -13.93 -9.30 -9.78
C GLU A 21 -12.85 -8.63 -8.93
N ASP A 22 -12.12 -7.64 -9.49
CA ASP A 22 -11.19 -6.83 -8.72
C ASP A 22 -11.92 -6.03 -7.63
N ASP A 23 -13.07 -5.48 -7.96
CA ASP A 23 -13.90 -4.70 -7.04
C ASP A 23 -14.41 -5.53 -5.85
N MET A 24 -14.95 -6.73 -6.12
CA MET A 24 -15.34 -7.68 -5.08
C MET A 24 -14.15 -8.10 -4.21
N TRP A 25 -13.02 -8.40 -4.84
CA TRP A 25 -11.81 -8.82 -4.13
C TRP A 25 -11.25 -7.69 -3.24
N LEU A 26 -11.26 -6.44 -3.71
CA LEU A 26 -10.84 -5.27 -2.91
C LEU A 26 -11.79 -5.05 -1.73
N ALA A 27 -13.10 -5.25 -1.91
CA ALA A 27 -14.06 -5.19 -0.81
C ALA A 27 -13.80 -6.24 0.26
N ASP A 28 -13.46 -7.46 -0.13
CA ASP A 28 -13.12 -8.51 0.82
C ASP A 28 -11.73 -8.32 1.45
N LEU A 29 -10.79 -7.72 0.73
CA LEU A 29 -9.48 -7.36 1.26
C LEU A 29 -9.61 -6.23 2.30
N ALA A 30 -10.39 -5.19 2.02
CA ALA A 30 -10.59 -4.05 2.92
C ALA A 30 -11.12 -4.46 4.30
N LYS A 31 -11.95 -5.52 4.36
CA LYS A 31 -12.49 -6.08 5.61
C LYS A 31 -11.43 -6.71 6.51
N VAL A 32 -10.29 -7.14 5.95
CA VAL A 32 -9.26 -7.88 6.68
C VAL A 32 -7.93 -7.15 6.74
N ALA A 33 -7.66 -6.22 5.82
CA ALA A 33 -6.41 -5.48 5.70
C ALA A 33 -6.29 -4.37 6.76
N HIS A 34 -6.39 -4.76 8.03
CA HIS A 34 -6.18 -3.87 9.17
C HIS A 34 -4.70 -3.51 9.28
N PRO A 35 -4.34 -2.22 9.44
CA PRO A 35 -2.95 -1.80 9.55
C PRO A 35 -2.17 -2.57 10.60
N ASP A 36 -2.78 -2.89 11.74
CA ASP A 36 -2.08 -3.55 12.84
C ASP A 36 -1.70 -5.01 12.57
N ALA A 37 -2.29 -5.63 11.54
CA ALA A 37 -1.93 -6.99 11.10
C ALA A 37 -0.95 -7.00 9.92
N PHE A 38 -0.90 -5.93 9.12
CA PHE A 38 -0.23 -5.92 7.81
C PHE A 38 0.88 -4.88 7.68
N VAL A 39 0.95 -3.91 8.58
CA VAL A 39 1.94 -2.83 8.53
C VAL A 39 3.01 -3.12 9.56
N VAL A 40 4.25 -3.22 9.08
CA VAL A 40 5.41 -3.31 9.96
C VAL A 40 5.78 -1.89 10.39
N PRO A 41 5.62 -1.52 11.68
CA PRO A 41 6.01 -0.21 12.14
C PRO A 41 7.53 -0.09 12.07
N PHE A 42 8.01 0.92 11.36
CA PHE A 42 9.45 1.16 11.20
C PHE A 42 10.02 2.12 12.27
N ALA A 43 9.15 2.93 12.86
CA ALA A 43 9.45 3.82 13.98
C ALA A 43 8.27 3.81 14.97
N HIS A 44 8.46 4.38 16.15
CA HIS A 44 7.36 4.58 17.08
C HIS A 44 6.30 5.48 16.42
N ARG A 45 5.06 4.99 16.37
CA ARG A 45 3.91 5.82 15.99
C ARG A 45 3.73 6.92 17.03
N HIS A 46 3.27 8.09 16.60
CA HIS A 46 2.83 9.11 17.54
C HIS A 46 1.69 8.51 18.40
N PRO A 47 1.67 8.72 19.72
CA PRO A 47 0.69 8.07 20.61
C PRO A 47 -0.76 8.35 20.21
N ASP A 48 -1.03 9.52 19.62
CA ASP A 48 -2.36 9.92 19.14
C ASP A 48 -2.65 9.53 17.67
N GLU A 49 -1.73 8.86 16.99
CA GLU A 49 -1.93 8.48 15.58
C GLU A 49 -2.86 7.26 15.48
N ILE A 50 -4.09 7.51 15.04
CA ILE A 50 -5.02 6.44 14.66
C ILE A 50 -4.64 5.92 13.26
N PRO A 51 -4.38 4.61 13.10
CA PRO A 51 -4.02 4.04 11.81
C PRO A 51 -5.18 4.17 10.82
N GLY A 52 -4.91 4.74 9.65
CA GLY A 52 -5.90 4.83 8.57
C GLY A 52 -6.10 3.50 7.85
N SER A 53 -7.15 3.36 7.05
CA SER A 53 -7.40 2.17 6.23
C SER A 53 -6.23 1.89 5.28
N VAL A 54 -5.87 0.61 5.05
CA VAL A 54 -4.88 0.26 4.01
C VAL A 54 -5.46 0.48 2.61
N ILE A 55 -6.72 0.11 2.44
CA ILE A 55 -7.51 0.33 1.23
C ILE A 55 -8.95 0.62 1.67
N GLU A 56 -9.60 1.59 1.02
CA GLU A 56 -10.97 1.97 1.36
C GLU A 56 -11.78 2.39 0.13
N ARG A 57 -13.10 2.35 0.28
CA ARG A 57 -14.01 2.97 -0.67
C ARG A 57 -13.95 4.48 -0.56
N PHE A 58 -13.83 5.15 -1.69
CA PHE A 58 -13.81 6.61 -1.75
C PHE A 58 -14.66 7.08 -2.95
N GLY A 59 -15.81 7.69 -2.66
CA GLY A 59 -16.81 7.99 -3.69
C GLY A 59 -17.29 6.71 -4.40
N SER A 60 -17.28 6.72 -5.73
CA SER A 60 -17.60 5.55 -6.56
C SER A 60 -16.40 4.60 -6.77
N GLY A 61 -15.22 4.93 -6.24
CA GLY A 61 -13.98 4.22 -6.51
C GLY A 61 -13.32 3.62 -5.26
N TRP A 62 -12.04 3.32 -5.42
CA TRP A 62 -11.16 2.82 -4.38
C TRP A 62 -10.01 3.80 -4.16
N ARG A 63 -9.51 3.86 -2.94
CA ARG A 63 -8.32 4.64 -2.58
C ARG A 63 -7.43 3.85 -1.62
N ALA A 64 -6.12 3.91 -1.85
CA ALA A 64 -5.14 3.37 -0.91
C ALA A 64 -4.86 4.37 0.21
N GLY A 65 -4.54 3.85 1.40
CA GLY A 65 -4.09 4.64 2.53
C GLY A 65 -2.64 5.10 2.40
N ARG A 66 -2.07 5.53 3.54
CA ARG A 66 -0.69 6.02 3.67
C ARG A 66 0.36 4.91 3.79
N TYR A 67 0.19 3.84 3.02
CA TYR A 67 1.01 2.64 3.12
C TYR A 67 1.63 2.31 1.77
N ILE A 68 2.82 1.71 1.79
CA ILE A 68 3.52 1.22 0.60
C ILE A 68 3.83 -0.26 0.78
N GLY A 69 3.80 -1.01 -0.31
CA GLY A 69 4.13 -2.43 -0.29
C GLY A 69 3.12 -3.29 -1.04
N GLN A 70 3.07 -4.57 -0.68
CA GLN A 70 2.24 -5.56 -1.36
C GLN A 70 1.40 -6.36 -0.36
N LEU A 71 0.12 -6.56 -0.70
CA LEU A 71 -0.78 -7.49 -0.04
C LEU A 71 -1.14 -8.62 -0.99
N ARG A 72 -0.97 -9.87 -0.58
CA ARG A 72 -1.26 -11.05 -1.38
C ARG A 72 -2.41 -11.84 -0.78
N ARG A 73 -3.39 -12.21 -1.60
CA ARG A 73 -4.49 -13.09 -1.19
C ARG A 73 -4.96 -13.94 -2.36
N GLY A 74 -4.72 -15.25 -2.28
CA GLY A 74 -4.95 -16.17 -3.38
C GLY A 74 -4.02 -15.88 -4.56
N ASN A 75 -4.56 -15.85 -5.77
CA ASN A 75 -3.84 -15.54 -7.01
C ASN A 75 -3.79 -14.03 -7.34
N ARG A 76 -4.19 -13.17 -6.39
CA ARG A 76 -4.31 -11.72 -6.57
C ARG A 76 -3.37 -10.97 -5.63
N VAL A 77 -2.79 -9.87 -6.13
CA VAL A 77 -1.86 -9.02 -5.39
C VAL A 77 -2.26 -7.56 -5.55
N LEU A 78 -2.41 -6.86 -4.43
CA LEU A 78 -2.49 -5.40 -4.37
C LEU A 78 -1.08 -4.86 -4.16
N THR A 79 -0.61 -4.02 -5.07
CA THR A 79 0.64 -3.27 -4.92
C THR A 79 0.31 -1.80 -4.72
N ILE A 80 0.79 -1.21 -3.62
CA ILE A 80 0.69 0.22 -3.35
C ILE A 80 2.07 0.83 -3.50
N ASN A 81 2.23 1.65 -4.53
CA ASN A 81 3.48 2.30 -4.88
C ASN A 81 3.56 3.71 -4.26
N PRO A 82 4.77 4.19 -3.89
CA PRO A 82 4.93 5.55 -3.40
C PRO A 82 4.67 6.57 -4.52
N ARG A 83 3.73 7.50 -4.32
CA ARG A 83 3.42 8.59 -5.25
C ARG A 83 4.55 9.60 -5.40
N LEU A 84 5.44 9.70 -4.40
CA LEU A 84 6.57 10.63 -4.38
C LEU A 84 7.88 9.99 -4.85
N GLY A 85 7.83 8.74 -5.31
CA GLY A 85 9.01 7.97 -5.70
C GLY A 85 9.81 7.43 -4.50
N ILE A 86 10.50 6.30 -4.71
CA ILE A 86 11.22 5.59 -3.64
C ILE A 86 12.39 6.41 -3.08
N ASP A 87 13.01 7.27 -3.91
CA ASP A 87 14.13 8.11 -3.47
C ASP A 87 13.71 9.14 -2.42
N THR A 88 12.53 9.74 -2.60
CA THR A 88 11.97 10.71 -1.63
C THR A 88 11.69 10.02 -0.31
N ILE A 89 11.03 8.86 -0.35
CA ILE A 89 10.75 8.05 0.85
C ILE A 89 12.06 7.60 1.52
N GLY A 90 13.07 7.20 0.74
CA GLY A 90 14.39 6.82 1.23
C GLY A 90 15.09 7.96 1.98
N ARG A 91 15.02 9.19 1.47
CA ARG A 91 15.56 10.38 2.15
C ARG A 91 14.85 10.64 3.47
N TRP A 92 13.52 10.51 3.52
CA TRP A 92 12.77 10.68 4.76
C TRP A 92 13.08 9.61 5.80
N MET A 93 13.15 8.34 5.40
CA MET A 93 13.54 7.25 6.30
C MET A 93 14.94 7.48 6.86
N THR A 94 15.88 7.93 6.01
CA THR A 94 17.24 8.28 6.46
C THR A 94 17.21 9.41 7.48
N GLY A 95 16.43 10.47 7.23
CA GLY A 95 16.31 11.61 8.15
C GLY A 95 15.67 11.26 9.49
N VAL A 96 14.66 10.39 9.50
CA VAL A 96 13.90 10.05 10.72
C VAL A 96 14.59 8.96 11.55
N THR A 97 15.25 8.00 10.92
CA THR A 97 15.73 6.78 11.61
C THR A 97 17.23 6.56 11.51
N GLY A 98 17.94 7.32 10.67
CA GLY A 98 19.33 7.04 10.32
C GLY A 98 19.51 5.84 9.38
N VAL A 99 18.43 5.15 8.99
CA VAL A 99 18.52 4.00 8.07
C VAL A 99 18.63 4.46 6.62
N VAL A 100 19.72 4.03 5.98
CA VAL A 100 19.95 4.27 4.54
C VAL A 100 19.41 3.09 3.75
N VAL A 101 18.33 3.32 3.00
CA VAL A 101 17.84 2.36 2.00
C VAL A 101 18.59 2.61 0.70
N LYS A 102 19.33 1.61 0.23
CA LYS A 102 19.97 1.62 -1.10
C LYS A 102 19.10 0.82 -2.07
N PRO A 103 18.30 1.46 -2.95
CA PRO A 103 17.56 0.73 -3.97
C PRO A 103 18.56 -0.02 -4.86
N ARG A 104 18.39 -1.33 -5.02
CA ARG A 104 19.08 -2.09 -6.08
C ARG A 104 18.09 -2.32 -7.21
N VAL A 105 18.43 -1.82 -8.38
CA VAL A 105 17.86 -2.32 -9.63
C VAL A 105 18.53 -3.67 -9.87
N VAL A 106 17.75 -4.75 -9.76
CA VAL A 106 18.19 -6.05 -10.29
C VAL A 106 18.00 -5.95 -11.79
N VAL A 107 19.11 -5.81 -12.51
CA VAL A 107 19.17 -5.87 -13.98
C VAL A 107 19.19 -7.32 -14.41
#